data_AF-A0A836TL62-F1
#
_entry.id   AF-A0A836TL62-F1
#
_cell.length_a   1.000
_cell.length_b   1.000
_cell.length_c   1.000
_cell.angle_alpha   90.00
_cell.angle_beta   90.00
_cell.angle_gamma   90.00
#
_symmetry.space_group_name_H-M   'P 1'
#
loop_
_entity.id
_entity.type
_entity.pdbx_description
1 polymer ?
#
loop_
_entity_poly.entity_id
_entity_poly.type
_entity_poly.pdbx_seq_one_letter_code
_entity_poly.pdbx_strand_id
1 'polypeptide(L)' 'MAIDNGGGGYGNPLERDTDRVLHDVRENWESLERARDVYGVVITGTIDGENLAVNQGATDKLRAQMATQ' A
#
# COMPACT_ATOMS: atom_id res chain seq x y z
N MET A 1 -10.21 -11.44 -27.22
CA MET A 1 -10.13 -11.76 -25.78
C MET A 1 -9.48 -10.59 -25.09
N ALA A 2 -10.27 -9.61 -24.67
CA ALA A 2 -9.85 -8.59 -23.73
C ALA A 2 -10.96 -8.59 -22.68
N ILE A 3 -10.66 -9.19 -21.54
CA ILE A 3 -11.53 -9.17 -20.37
C ILE A 3 -11.36 -7.79 -19.74
N ASP A 4 -12.05 -6.81 -20.32
CA ASP A 4 -12.48 -5.61 -19.60
C ASP A 4 -13.54 -6.06 -18.60
N ASN A 5 -13.12 -6.39 -17.38
CA ASN A 5 -14.00 -6.54 -16.23
C ASN A 5 -13.31 -5.90 -15.02
N GLY A 6 -13.87 -4.79 -14.56
CA GLY A 6 -13.40 -4.06 -13.39
C GLY A 6 -14.20 -2.76 -13.22
N GLY A 7 -15.50 -2.90 -12.96
CA GLY A 7 -16.39 -1.77 -12.74
C GLY A 7 -15.99 -0.91 -11.52
N GLY A 8 -16.17 0.41 -11.69
CA GLY A 8 -16.70 1.35 -10.69
C GLY A 8 -16.12 1.39 -9.26
N GLY A 9 -15.43 2.50 -8.95
CA GLY A 9 -15.45 3.10 -7.61
C GLY A 9 -14.08 3.31 -6.96
N TYR A 10 -13.55 4.54 -7.06
CA TYR A 10 -12.27 5.04 -6.52
C TYR A 10 -11.02 4.30 -7.05
N GLY A 11 -10.09 5.03 -7.69
CA GLY A 11 -8.91 4.51 -8.40
C GLY A 11 -8.08 3.48 -7.62
N ASN A 12 -7.23 2.72 -8.32
CA ASN A 12 -6.62 1.50 -7.79
C ASN A 12 -6.11 1.72 -6.34
N PRO A 13 -6.34 0.80 -5.41
CA PRO A 13 -5.74 0.88 -4.07
C PRO A 13 -4.20 0.95 -4.14
N LEU A 14 -3.62 0.43 -5.22
CA LEU A 14 -2.19 0.53 -5.59
C LEU A 14 -1.80 1.90 -6.18
N GLU A 15 -2.74 2.77 -6.53
CA GLU A 15 -2.49 4.17 -6.93
C GLU A 15 -2.61 5.13 -5.74
N ARG A 16 -3.07 4.66 -4.58
CA ARG A 16 -3.14 5.50 -3.37
C ARG A 16 -1.73 5.94 -2.96
N ASP A 17 -1.62 7.23 -2.61
CA ASP A 17 -0.40 7.83 -2.10
C ASP A 17 0.14 7.04 -0.91
N THR A 18 1.38 6.58 -1.05
CA THR A 18 2.12 5.89 0.00
C THR A 18 2.29 6.76 1.24
N ASP A 19 2.41 8.08 1.07
CA ASP A 19 2.51 9.05 2.16
C ASP A 19 1.23 9.11 3.00
N ARG A 20 0.06 8.98 2.37
CA ARG A 20 -1.23 8.90 3.08
C ARG A 20 -1.33 7.62 3.91
N VAL A 21 -0.94 6.48 3.34
CA VAL A 21 -0.94 5.20 4.06
C VAL A 21 0.07 5.22 5.21
N LEU A 22 1.24 5.84 5.02
CA LEU A 22 2.22 6.04 6.09
C LEU A 22 1.64 6.86 7.24
N HIS A 23 0.90 7.92 6.93
CA HIS A 23 0.23 8.76 7.92
C HIS A 23 -0.84 7.97 8.70
N ASP A 24 -1.70 7.23 8.01
CA ASP A 24 -2.72 6.35 8.63
C ASP A 24 -2.07 5.32 9.57
N VAL A 25 -0.93 4.73 9.17
CA VAL A 25 -0.19 3.79 10.03
C VAL A 25 0.48 4.49 11.22
N ARG A 26 1.02 5.70 11.02
CA ARG A 26 1.64 6.49 12.09
C ARG A 26 0.61 6.90 13.14
N GLU A 27 -0.59 7.26 12.71
CA GLU A 27 -1.70 7.62 13.60
C GLU A 27 -2.40 6.39 14.23
N ASN A 28 -1.86 5.17 14.02
CA ASN A 28 -2.43 3.92 14.52
C ASN A 28 -3.82 3.57 13.95
N TRP A 29 -4.21 4.16 12.81
CA TRP A 29 -5.45 3.83 12.12
C TRP A 29 -5.34 2.50 11.38
N GLU A 30 -4.16 2.19 10.83
CA GLU A 30 -3.88 0.93 10.15
C GLU A 30 -2.58 0.28 10.61
N SER A 31 -2.52 -1.04 10.52
CA SER A 31 -1.31 -1.82 10.83
C SER A 31 -0.40 -1.92 9.60
N LEU A 32 0.91 -2.04 9.84
CA LEU A 32 1.94 -2.27 8.80
C LEU A 32 1.57 -3.43 7.86
N GLU A 33 1.05 -4.53 8.42
CA GLU A 33 0.65 -5.70 7.66
C GLU A 33 -0.50 -5.40 6.71
N ARG A 34 -1.48 -4.61 7.19
CA ARG A 34 -2.66 -4.22 6.41
C ARG A 34 -2.31 -3.22 5.31
N ALA A 35 -1.40 -2.29 5.60
CA ALA A 35 -0.84 -1.37 4.60
C ALA A 35 -0.23 -2.12 3.41
N ARG A 36 0.51 -3.20 3.73
CA ARG A 36 1.09 -4.12 2.73
C ARG A 36 0.02 -4.90 1.97
N ASP A 37 -0.93 -5.52 2.67
CA ASP A 37 -1.84 -6.50 2.06
C ASP A 37 -2.93 -5.84 1.22
N VAL A 38 -3.42 -4.67 1.67
CA VAL A 38 -4.51 -3.94 1.03
C VAL A 38 -4.01 -2.97 -0.04
N TYR A 39 -2.97 -2.19 0.28
CA TYR A 39 -2.51 -1.11 -0.61
C TYR A 39 -1.21 -1.45 -1.36
N GLY A 40 -0.63 -2.62 -1.09
CA GLY A 40 0.68 -2.99 -1.61
C GLY A 40 1.82 -2.12 -1.07
N VAL A 41 1.60 -1.38 0.03
CA VAL A 41 2.58 -0.41 0.55
C VAL A 41 3.42 -1.07 1.64
N VAL A 42 4.71 -1.20 1.37
CA VAL A 42 5.66 -1.76 2.32
C VAL A 42 6.24 -0.62 3.16
N ILE A 43 5.89 -0.59 4.44
CA ILE A 43 6.43 0.38 5.39
C ILE A 43 7.46 -0.33 6.26
N THR A 44 8.61 0.29 6.42
CA THR A 44 9.72 -0.15 7.26
C THR A 44 9.83 0.77 8.46
N GLY A 45 9.97 0.21 9.66
CA GLY A 45 10.08 0.97 10.90
C GLY A 45 9.19 0.45 12.01
N THR A 46 9.15 1.18 13.11
CA THR A 46 8.31 0.89 14.28
C THR A 46 7.51 2.11 14.65
N ILE A 47 6.21 1.91 14.93
CA ILE A 47 5.31 2.98 15.38
C ILE A 47 5.85 3.62 16.67
N ASP A 48 6.34 2.80 17.60
CA ASP A 48 6.91 3.24 18.89
C ASP A 48 8.18 4.08 18.74
N GLY A 49 8.98 3.81 17.71
CA GLY A 49 10.24 4.52 17.44
C GLY A 49 10.09 5.74 16.53
N GLU A 50 8.86 6.08 16.10
CA GLU A 50 8.54 7.11 15.10
C GLU A 50 9.37 7.04 13.79
N ASN A 51 10.02 5.90 13.53
CA ASN A 51 10.91 5.71 12.39
C ASN A 51 10.20 5.00 11.23
N LEU A 52 8.91 5.31 11.04
CA LEU A 52 8.11 4.77 9.95
C LEU A 52 8.53 5.44 8.65
N ALA A 53 9.00 4.64 7.70
CA ALA A 53 9.36 5.08 6.37
C ALA A 53 8.81 4.12 5.33
N VAL A 54 8.31 4.65 4.21
CA VAL A 54 7.87 3.79 3.10
C VAL A 54 9.08 3.23 2.37
N ASN A 55 9.06 1.93 2.08
CA ASN A 55 10.01 1.26 1.22
C ASN A 55 9.45 1.23 -0.20
N GLN A 56 9.82 2.22 -0.99
CA GLN A 56 9.38 2.36 -2.37
C GLN A 56 9.80 1.17 -3.25
N GLY A 57 11.00 0.64 -3.06
CA GLY A 57 11.50 -0.50 -3.85
C GLY A 57 10.73 -1.80 -3.58
N ALA A 58 10.33 -2.05 -2.33
CA ALA A 58 9.52 -3.20 -1.97
C ALA A 58 8.04 -2.99 -2.34
N THR A 59 7.54 -1.77 -2.18
CA THR A 59 6.19 -1.36 -2.59
C THR A 59 6.01 -1.56 -4.10
N ASP A 60 6.92 -1.05 -4.93
CA ASP A 60 6.87 -1.20 -6.38
C ASP A 60 6.81 -2.68 -6.80
N LYS A 61 7.69 -3.52 -6.23
CA LYS A 61 7.68 -4.96 -6.49
C LYS A 61 6.37 -5.64 -6.05
N LEU A 62 5.85 -5.28 -4.87
CA LEU A 62 4.63 -5.87 -4.33
C LEU A 62 3.42 -5.47 -5.19
N ARG A 63 3.34 -4.19 -5.58
CA ARG A 63 2.30 -3.68 -6.48
C ARG A 63 2.38 -4.34 -7.85
N ALA A 64 3.58 -4.52 -8.41
CA ALA A 64 3.76 -5.24 -9.66
C ALA A 64 3.33 -6.71 -9.56
N GLN A 65 3.61 -7.39 -8.44
CA GLN A 65 3.14 -8.76 -8.18
C GLN A 65 1.61 -8.84 -8.04
N MET A 66 1.01 -7.90 -7.29
CA MET A 66 -0.45 -7.83 -7.10
C MET A 66 -1.20 -7.47 -8.37
N ALA A 67 -0.63 -6.63 -9.23
CA ALA A 67 -1.22 -6.28 -10.53
C ALA A 67 -1.17 -7.44 -11.54
N THR A 68 -0.33 -8.45 -11.30
CA THR A 68 -0.17 -9.62 -12.20
C THR A 68 -0.97 -10.84 -11.71
N GLN A 69 -1.57 -10.78 -10.52
CA GLN A 69 -2.33 -11.87 -9.90
C GLN A 69 -3.84 -11.68 -10.11
#